data_AF-A0A6I8LLF5-F1
#
_entry.id   AF-A0A6I8LLF5-F1
#
_cell.length_a   1.000
_cell.length_b   1.000
_cell.length_c   1.000
_cell.angle_alpha   90.00
_cell.angle_beta   90.00
_cell.angle_gamma   90.00
#
_symmetry.space_group_name_H-M   'P 1'
#
loop_
_entity.id
_entity.type
_entity.pdbx_description
1 polymer ?
#
loop_
_entity_poly.entity_id
_entity_poly.type
_entity_poly.pdbx_seq_one_letter_code
_entity_poly.pdbx_strand_id
1 'polypeptide(L)'
;MSDSTPAELASTLQSQARSAATAALREGLEDIETRHGQHVADEVAALIDVDGVFDGLTERAAPARRGERDDDGAWEFKPLTGY
;
A
#
# COMPACT_ATOMS: atom_id res chain seq x y z
N MET A 1 3.20 -24.42 -12.11
CA MET A 1 3.79 -23.06 -12.12
C MET A 1 2.66 -22.14 -11.76
N SER A 2 2.79 -21.37 -10.67
CA SER A 2 1.69 -20.54 -10.20
C SER A 2 1.54 -19.35 -11.14
N ASP A 3 0.54 -19.40 -12.02
CA ASP A 3 0.04 -18.23 -12.74
C ASP A 3 -0.69 -17.34 -11.74
N SER A 4 0.08 -16.65 -10.89
CA SER A 4 -0.47 -15.62 -10.02
C SER A 4 -0.96 -14.48 -10.89
N THR A 5 -2.23 -14.12 -10.73
CA THR A 5 -2.83 -13.06 -11.52
C THR A 5 -2.16 -11.71 -11.19
N PRO A 6 -2.13 -10.73 -12.11
CA PRO A 6 -1.62 -9.39 -11.81
C PRO A 6 -2.28 -8.76 -10.56
N ALA A 7 -3.56 -9.07 -10.31
CA ALA A 7 -4.28 -8.64 -9.11
C ALA A 7 -3.70 -9.26 -7.82
N GLU A 8 -3.34 -10.55 -7.84
CA GLU A 8 -2.72 -11.21 -6.69
C GLU A 8 -1.32 -10.67 -6.41
N LEU A 9 -0.54 -10.37 -7.46
CA LEU A 9 0.78 -9.74 -7.33
C LEU A 9 0.66 -8.33 -6.76
N ALA A 10 -0.30 -7.53 -7.22
CA ALA A 10 -0.56 -6.20 -6.70
C ALA A 10 -0.99 -6.22 -5.23
N SER A 11 -1.90 -7.13 -4.85
CA SER A 11 -2.32 -7.32 -3.45
C SER A 11 -1.15 -7.74 -2.56
N THR A 12 -0.31 -8.68 -3.03
CA THR A 12 0.91 -9.11 -2.32
C THR A 12 1.86 -7.95 -2.12
N LEU A 13 2.11 -7.15 -3.17
CA LEU A 13 2.99 -5.98 -3.09
C LEU A 13 2.44 -4.92 -2.14
N GLN A 14 1.13 -4.66 -2.16
CA GLN A 14 0.48 -3.74 -1.22
C GLN A 14 0.64 -4.20 0.23
N SER A 15 0.43 -5.49 0.50
CA SER A 15 0.63 -6.04 1.85
C SER A 15 2.09 -5.93 2.32
N GLN A 16 3.05 -6.13 1.42
CA GLN A 16 4.47 -5.95 1.73
C GLN A 16 4.80 -4.48 2.00
N ALA A 17 4.32 -3.57 1.14
CA ALA A 17 4.51 -2.14 1.31
C ALA A 17 3.91 -1.63 2.62
N ARG A 18 2.71 -2.10 2.99
CA ARG A 18 2.08 -1.81 4.29
C ARG A 18 2.93 -2.28 5.46
N SER A 19 3.47 -3.50 5.37
CA SER A 19 4.33 -4.05 6.41
C SER A 19 5.62 -3.24 6.56
N ALA A 20 6.24 -2.87 5.44
CA ALA A 20 7.45 -2.05 5.41
C ALA A 20 7.20 -0.64 5.96
N ALA A 21 6.11 0.02 5.57
CA ALA A 21 5.74 1.34 6.09
C ALA A 21 5.49 1.30 7.61
N THR A 22 4.85 0.24 8.11
CA THR A 22 4.64 0.04 9.56
C THR A 22 5.96 -0.12 10.30
N ALA A 23 6.89 -0.91 9.76
CA ALA A 23 8.21 -1.10 10.35
C ALA A 23 9.01 0.21 10.39
N ALA A 24 9.01 0.97 9.29
CA ALA A 24 9.69 2.25 9.20
C ALA A 24 9.14 3.29 10.19
N LEU A 25 7.81 3.36 10.36
CA LEU A 25 7.19 4.24 11.35
C LEU A 25 7.61 3.87 12.79
N ARG A 26 7.61 2.58 13.11
CA ARG A 26 8.05 2.11 14.43
C ARG A 26 9.51 2.46 14.69
N GLU A 27 10.40 2.10 13.77
CA GLU A 27 11.84 2.35 13.91
C GLU A 27 12.12 3.86 14.03
N GLY A 28 11.44 4.69 13.24
CA GLY A 28 11.56 6.14 13.34
C GLY A 28 11.12 6.69 14.71
N LEU A 29 10.02 6.20 15.26
CA LEU A 29 9.55 6.62 16.59
C LEU A 29 10.48 6.13 17.72
N GLU A 30 11.02 4.90 17.62
CA GLU A 30 11.99 4.36 18.58
C GLU A 30 13.32 5.14 18.56
N ASP A 31 13.80 5.56 17.39
CA ASP A 31 14.98 6.42 17.27
C ASP A 31 14.75 7.80 17.87
N ILE A 32 13.57 8.39 17.66
CA ILE A 32 13.18 9.67 18.26
C ILE A 32 13.10 9.54 19.79
N GLU A 33 12.46 8.48 20.31
CA GLU A 33 12.41 8.19 21.74
C GLU A 33 13.82 8.08 22.33
N THR A 34 14.71 7.34 21.67
CA THR A 34 16.09 7.13 22.12
C THR A 34 16.88 8.44 22.20
N ARG A 35 16.66 9.37 21.27
CA ARG A 35 17.43 10.64 21.17
C ARG A 35 16.81 11.79 21.95
N HIS A 36 15.48 11.83 22.06
CA HIS A 36 14.73 12.99 22.53
C HIS A 36 13.79 12.66 23.70
N GLY A 37 13.62 11.39 24.04
CA GLY A 37 12.75 10.90 25.10
C GLY A 37 11.32 10.61 24.63
N GLN A 38 10.62 9.79 25.41
CA GLN A 38 9.25 9.32 25.13
C GLN A 38 8.27 10.45 24.83
N HIS A 39 8.31 11.53 25.61
CA HIS A 39 7.37 12.65 25.46
C HIS A 39 7.43 13.27 24.06
N VAL A 40 8.64 13.44 23.51
CA VAL A 40 8.82 13.99 22.15
C VAL A 40 8.36 12.98 21.10
N ALA A 41 8.62 11.69 21.30
CA ALA A 41 8.14 10.65 20.40
C ALA A 41 6.60 10.60 20.36
N ASP A 42 5.93 10.76 21.50
CA ASP A 42 4.47 10.82 21.59
C ASP A 42 3.90 12.06 20.87
N GLU A 43 4.54 13.23 21.01
CA GLU A 43 4.16 14.44 20.29
C GLU A 43 4.34 14.28 18.78
N VAL A 44 5.45 13.67 18.33
CA VAL A 44 5.67 13.37 16.92
C VAL A 44 4.63 12.39 16.39
N ALA A 45 4.32 11.33 17.14
CA ALA A 45 3.30 10.37 16.76
C ALA A 45 1.91 11.02 16.59
N ALA A 46 1.58 12.02 17.41
CA ALA A 46 0.33 12.77 17.31
C ALA A 46 0.26 13.71 16.09
N LEU A 47 1.41 14.06 15.50
CA LEU A 47 1.51 14.93 14.32
C LEU A 47 1.54 14.15 13.00
N ILE A 48 1.81 12.85 13.04
CA ILE A 48 1.86 12.01 11.84
C ILE A 48 0.43 11.67 11.39
N ASP A 49 0.12 12.01 10.14
CA ASP A 49 -1.07 11.52 9.45
C ASP A 49 -0.86 10.04 9.04
N VAL A 50 -1.16 9.14 9.98
CA VAL A 50 -1.03 7.70 9.77
C VAL A 50 -1.92 7.23 8.62
N ASP A 51 -3.15 7.76 8.51
CA ASP A 51 -4.08 7.39 7.45
C ASP A 51 -3.53 7.79 6.07
N GLY A 52 -2.93 8.98 5.96
CA GLY A 52 -2.24 9.42 4.75
C GLY A 52 -1.03 8.55 4.36
N VAL A 53 -0.26 8.06 5.35
CA VAL A 53 0.87 7.14 5.10
C VAL A 53 0.41 5.80 4.53
N PHE A 54 -0.77 5.33 4.93
CA PHE A 54 -1.33 4.05 4.49
C PHE A 54 -2.39 4.18 3.38
N ASP A 55 -2.61 5.39 2.85
CA ASP A 55 -3.52 5.58 1.73
C ASP A 55 -3.01 4.84 0.49
N GLY A 56 -3.92 4.16 -0.21
CA GLY A 56 -3.58 3.25 -1.32
C GLY A 56 -2.88 1.94 -0.93
N LEU A 57 -2.47 1.75 0.33
CA LEU A 57 -1.94 0.48 0.86
C LEU A 57 -2.99 -0.35 1.60
N THR A 58 -4.11 0.27 1.95
CA THR A 58 -5.28 -0.44 2.48
C THR A 58 -6.02 -1.08 1.33
N GLU A 59 -6.37 -2.36 1.47
CA GLU A 59 -7.27 -3.02 0.53
C GLU A 59 -8.53 -2.16 0.39
N ARG A 60 -8.70 -1.51 -0.76
CA ARG A 60 -10.02 -1.06 -1.17
C ARG A 60 -10.85 -2.33 -1.22
N ALA A 61 -11.70 -2.54 -0.20
CA ALA A 61 -12.71 -3.57 -0.23
C ALA A 61 -13.32 -3.49 -1.63
N ALA A 62 -13.10 -4.53 -2.43
CA ALA A 62 -13.56 -4.55 -3.81
C ALA A 62 -15.02 -4.11 -3.78
N PRO A 63 -15.43 -3.09 -4.58
CA PRO A 63 -16.82 -2.68 -4.57
C PRO A 63 -17.64 -3.95 -4.80
N ALA A 64 -18.50 -4.27 -3.82
CA ALA A 64 -19.33 -5.46 -3.88
C ALA A 64 -19.97 -5.45 -5.26
N ARG A 65 -19.64 -6.45 -6.09
CA ARG A 65 -20.10 -6.57 -7.47
C ARG A 65 -21.63 -6.68 -7.44
N ARG A 66 -22.31 -5.53 -7.38
CA ARG A 66 -23.73 -5.39 -7.63
C ARG A 66 -23.84 -4.96 -9.09
N GLY A 67 -24.00 -5.97 -9.95
CA GLY A 67 -24.67 -5.88 -11.24
C GLY A 67 -24.12 -4.88 -12.26
N GLU A 68 -23.58 -5.42 -13.35
CA GLU A 68 -23.69 -4.89 -14.72
C GLU A 68 -23.68 -3.37 -14.92
N ARG A 69 -22.58 -2.88 -15.49
CA ARG A 69 -22.59 -2.20 -16.79
C ARG A 69 -21.17 -2.08 -17.33
N ASP A 70 -20.96 -2.83 -18.42
CA ASP A 70 -20.13 -2.52 -19.58
C ASP A 70 -19.56 -1.10 -19.61
N ASP A 71 -18.23 -0.97 -19.45
CA ASP A 71 -17.41 0.05 -20.12
C ASP A 71 -15.96 -0.45 -20.06
N ASP A 72 -15.68 -1.48 -20.84
CA ASP A 72 -14.33 -1.98 -21.11
C ASP A 72 -13.61 -0.94 -21.97
N GLY A 73 -12.99 0.04 -21.30
CA GLY A 73 -11.91 0.84 -21.88
C GLY A 73 -10.72 -0.08 -22.15
N ALA A 74 -10.77 -0.77 -23.28
CA ALA A 74 -9.85 -1.83 -23.67
C ALA A 74 -8.39 -1.38 -23.57
N TRP A 75 -7.64 -2.03 -22.68
CA TRP A 75 -6.18 -1.93 -22.65
C TRP A 75 -5.63 -2.49 -23.98
N GLU A 76 -5.25 -1.61 -24.91
CA GLU A 76 -4.62 -2.03 -26.16
C GLU A 76 -3.24 -2.66 -25.88
N PHE A 77 -3.16 -3.98 -26.07
CA PHE A 77 -1.92 -4.74 -26.04
C PHE A 77 -1.03 -4.30 -27.21
N LYS A 78 0.11 -3.67 -26.91
CA LYS A 78 1.14 -3.40 -27.93
C LYS A 78 1.82 -4.72 -28.30
N PRO A 79 1.72 -5.20 -29.55
CA PRO A 79 2.44 -6.38 -29.97
C PRO A 79 3.94 -6.10 -29.91
N LEU A 80 4.67 -6.97 -29.20
CA LEU A 80 6.13 -7.02 -29.30
C LEU A 80 6.47 -7.36 -30.76
N THR A 81 6.87 -6.34 -31.51
CA THR A 81 7.31 -6.49 -32.89
C THR A 81 8.64 -7.22 -32.85
N GLY A 82 8.66 -8.44 -33.38
CA GLY A 82 9.87 -9.24 -33.52
C GLY A 82 10.79 -8.74 -34.63
N TYR A 83 12.09 -8.98 -34.48
CA TYR A 83 12.91 -9.83 -35.35
C TYR A 83 14.28 -10.08 -34.70
#